data_AF-A0A4D9EX13-F1
#
_entry.id   AF-A0A4D9EX13-F1
#
_cell.length_a   1.000
_cell.length_b   1.000
_cell.length_c   1.000
_cell.angle_alpha   90.00
_cell.angle_beta   90.00
_cell.angle_gamma   90.00
#
_symmetry.space_group_name_H-M   'P 1'
#
loop_
_entity.id
_entity.type
_entity.pdbx_description
1 polymer ?
#
loop_
_entity_poly.entity_id
_entity_poly.type
_entity_poly.pdbx_seq_one_letter_code
_entity_poly.pdbx_strand_id
1 'polypeptide(L)'
;MAPGASSSGAVAGGRGAQAPGSAIVTPPRQALSSAPALELGAASSGPGSGFPPFPAGGTMWLPAAGILLLGCSAPLCAAFYLPGLAPVSFCEPGKDSESCQSKIELFVNRLDSVESVLPYEYDAFDFCQDEIEKRPSENLGQILFGERIASSPYKFTFNQLEKCKVACTKSYDPEKSDDKNKLAFLKKGMQLNYQHHWIIDNMPVTWCYQVEDEHKYCNPGFPIGCFITTDGRVKDACIIDSQFHKWDTFYLFNHVDITIMYHSGKDESWPGARLVMARLDPKSYKHTDKNNLNCGGPPMEIPGKFTNKLDLIYTYSVKFEENDIKWASRWDYILESMPHTNIQWFSIMNSLVIVLFLSGMVAMIILRTLHKDIARYNQIDSSEDAQEEFGWKLVHGDVFRPPRKGMLLSVFLGQGTQIFIMTFITLFLACLGFLSPANRGALMTCAVVLWVLLGTPAGYVSARMYKRLSLVVEIVLNEQLYSCLSFYLCGSLLLL
;
A
#
# COMPACT_ATOMS: atom_id res chain seq x y z
N MET A 1 38.23 26.94 24.82
CA MET A 1 38.73 28.17 25.47
C MET A 1 37.53 28.99 25.89
N ALA A 2 37.23 29.03 27.19
CA ALA A 2 36.41 30.05 27.84
C ALA A 2 37.22 31.37 27.90
N PRO A 3 36.67 32.56 28.26
CA PRO A 3 35.81 32.85 29.44
C PRO A 3 34.57 33.72 29.09
N GLY A 4 33.57 34.01 29.92
CA GLY A 4 33.40 33.88 31.37
C GLY A 4 33.36 35.26 32.07
N ALA A 5 32.17 35.88 32.18
CA ALA A 5 31.76 36.94 33.13
C ALA A 5 30.28 37.30 32.81
N SER A 6 29.35 37.62 33.71
CA SER A 6 29.41 38.13 35.07
C SER A 6 28.07 37.88 35.79
N SER A 7 28.12 37.96 37.11
CA SER A 7 27.09 37.69 38.10
C SER A 7 26.41 38.96 38.63
N SER A 8 25.13 38.80 39.01
CA SER A 8 24.47 39.36 40.21
C SER A 8 24.21 40.87 40.35
N GLY A 9 22.94 41.21 40.66
CA GLY A 9 22.56 42.50 41.25
C GLY A 9 21.05 42.57 41.49
N ALA A 10 20.64 42.49 42.76
CA ALA A 10 19.27 42.47 43.24
C ALA A 10 18.78 43.86 43.72
N VAL A 11 17.47 43.93 44.04
CA VAL A 11 16.79 44.78 45.05
C VAL A 11 15.77 45.84 44.54
N ALA A 12 14.50 45.44 44.63
CA ALA A 12 13.34 46.01 45.35
C ALA A 12 12.71 47.41 45.09
N GLY A 13 11.36 47.37 45.01
CA GLY A 13 10.38 48.41 45.41
C GLY A 13 9.60 49.01 44.23
N GLY A 14 8.26 49.08 44.14
CA GLY A 14 7.12 48.73 45.00
C GLY A 14 5.89 49.61 44.66
N ARG A 15 4.68 49.00 44.60
CA ARG A 15 3.29 49.55 44.57
C ARG A 15 2.75 50.15 43.25
N GLY A 16 1.49 49.94 42.82
CA GLY A 16 0.32 49.16 43.30
C GLY A 16 -0.61 48.85 42.08
N ALA A 17 -1.33 47.72 42.03
CA ALA A 17 -2.63 47.40 42.65
C ALA A 17 -3.88 47.84 41.83
N GLN A 18 -4.52 46.88 41.14
CA GLN A 18 -5.99 46.65 41.17
C GLN A 18 -6.38 45.29 40.53
N ALA A 19 -7.37 44.61 41.15
CA ALA A 19 -7.85 43.22 40.97
C ALA A 19 -9.01 43.12 39.93
N PRO A 20 -9.85 42.04 39.77
CA PRO A 20 -10.18 40.89 40.66
C PRO A 20 -10.52 39.49 40.05
N GLY A 21 -10.75 38.49 40.96
CA GLY A 21 -11.63 37.28 40.82
C GLY A 21 -10.92 35.90 40.76
N SER A 22 -10.72 35.07 41.81
CA SER A 22 -11.61 34.21 42.67
C SER A 22 -12.48 33.19 41.91
N ALA A 23 -12.69 31.91 42.27
CA ALA A 23 -12.22 30.93 43.26
C ALA A 23 -12.98 29.59 43.00
N ILE A 24 -12.41 28.40 43.23
CA ILE A 24 -13.11 27.09 43.42
C ILE A 24 -12.14 26.21 44.25
N VAL A 25 -12.28 25.84 45.53
CA VAL A 25 -13.34 25.33 46.44
C VAL A 25 -13.81 23.91 46.13
N THR A 26 -13.22 22.94 46.85
CA THR A 26 -13.75 21.60 47.11
C THR A 26 -14.87 21.63 48.16
N PRO A 27 -15.86 20.72 48.06
CA PRO A 27 -16.63 20.28 49.23
C PRO A 27 -16.77 18.75 49.37
N PRO A 28 -17.32 18.26 50.51
CA PRO A 28 -16.91 17.00 51.15
C PRO A 28 -17.98 15.88 51.19
N ARG A 29 -17.58 14.72 51.76
CA ARG A 29 -18.44 13.60 52.22
C ARG A 29 -19.26 13.98 53.46
N GLN A 30 -20.57 13.61 53.52
CA GLN A 30 -21.17 12.82 54.62
C GLN A 30 -22.66 12.44 54.41
N ALA A 31 -22.94 11.17 54.73
CA ALA A 31 -24.14 10.43 55.19
C ALA A 31 -25.57 11.03 55.22
N LEU A 32 -26.58 10.25 54.78
CA LEU A 32 -27.55 9.53 55.66
C LEU A 32 -28.52 8.60 54.88
N SER A 33 -29.19 7.74 55.64
CA SER A 33 -29.98 6.53 55.36
C SER A 33 -31.32 6.65 54.61
N SER A 34 -31.72 5.56 53.93
CA SER A 34 -33.02 4.86 54.15
C SER A 34 -33.12 3.57 53.30
N ALA A 35 -33.39 2.42 53.94
CA ALA A 35 -33.74 1.12 53.33
C ALA A 35 -35.22 1.08 52.87
N PRO A 36 -35.78 0.05 52.14
CA PRO A 36 -35.74 -1.41 52.43
C PRO A 36 -35.30 -2.28 51.21
N ALA A 37 -34.56 -3.38 51.37
CA ALA A 37 -34.94 -4.74 51.77
C ALA A 37 -35.86 -5.50 50.78
N LEU A 38 -35.29 -6.47 50.06
CA LEU A 38 -35.98 -7.67 49.58
C LEU A 38 -34.97 -8.84 49.55
N GLU A 39 -35.37 -9.91 50.23
CA GLU A 39 -34.58 -11.06 50.68
C GLU A 39 -34.11 -11.99 49.55
N LEU A 40 -32.97 -12.66 49.77
CA LEU A 40 -32.78 -14.05 49.37
C LEU A 40 -31.91 -14.72 50.44
N GLY A 41 -32.53 -15.69 51.13
CA GLY A 41 -32.04 -16.31 52.34
C GLY A 41 -30.75 -17.12 52.15
N ALA A 42 -29.94 -17.10 53.20
CA ALA A 42 -28.85 -18.03 53.42
C ALA A 42 -29.39 -19.37 53.92
N ALA A 43 -28.84 -20.48 53.41
CA ALA A 43 -28.94 -21.79 54.05
C ALA A 43 -27.55 -22.47 54.09
N SER A 44 -27.05 -22.55 55.32
CA SER A 44 -26.26 -23.61 55.97
C SER A 44 -25.03 -24.25 55.30
N SER A 45 -23.94 -24.18 56.08
CA SER A 45 -22.71 -24.98 56.09
C SER A 45 -22.90 -26.49 56.30
N GLY A 46 -22.05 -27.31 55.66
CA GLY A 46 -21.73 -28.69 56.05
C GLY A 46 -20.74 -29.38 55.09
N PRO A 47 -19.83 -30.28 55.54
CA PRO A 47 -18.52 -30.48 54.91
C PRO A 47 -18.37 -31.81 54.12
N GLY A 48 -17.41 -31.82 53.19
CA GLY A 48 -16.64 -33.01 52.82
C GLY A 48 -17.19 -33.92 51.72
N SER A 49 -16.53 -33.93 50.56
CA SER A 49 -16.27 -35.14 49.76
C SER A 49 -15.27 -34.81 48.65
N GLY A 50 -14.22 -35.62 48.54
CA GLY A 50 -13.03 -35.38 47.73
C GLY A 50 -13.25 -35.32 46.22
N PHE A 51 -12.39 -34.54 45.57
CA PHE A 51 -12.20 -34.55 44.12
C PHE A 51 -11.42 -35.82 43.70
N PRO A 52 -11.82 -36.52 42.63
CA PRO A 52 -11.03 -37.61 42.08
C PRO A 52 -9.83 -37.07 41.27
N PRO A 53 -8.75 -37.85 41.12
CA PRO A 53 -7.54 -37.41 40.43
C PRO A 53 -7.72 -37.45 38.91
N PHE A 54 -6.98 -36.57 38.23
CA PHE A 54 -6.77 -36.60 36.78
C PHE A 54 -6.12 -37.93 36.34
N PRO A 55 -6.60 -38.59 35.27
CA PRO A 55 -5.79 -39.58 34.58
C PRO A 55 -4.84 -38.87 33.61
N ALA A 56 -3.57 -39.18 33.78
CA ALA A 56 -2.54 -39.00 32.78
C ALA A 56 -2.79 -39.96 31.60
N GLY A 57 -2.62 -39.48 30.37
CA GLY A 57 -2.41 -40.35 29.20
C GLY A 57 -3.31 -40.05 28.01
N GLY A 58 -2.67 -39.61 26.91
CA GLY A 58 -3.05 -39.97 25.55
C GLY A 58 -4.34 -39.38 24.98
N THR A 59 -4.22 -38.33 24.19
CA THR A 59 -4.33 -38.40 22.72
C THR A 59 -4.53 -37.00 22.13
N MET A 60 -3.61 -36.65 21.24
CA MET A 60 -3.50 -35.38 20.54
C MET A 60 -4.41 -35.40 19.30
N TRP A 61 -5.74 -35.38 19.48
CA TRP A 61 -6.69 -35.38 18.36
C TRP A 61 -7.96 -34.59 18.70
N LEU A 62 -7.85 -33.30 19.01
CA LEU A 62 -9.03 -32.43 19.18
C LEU A 62 -8.99 -31.04 18.50
N PRO A 63 -7.89 -30.56 17.85
CA PRO A 63 -8.02 -29.39 16.98
C PRO A 63 -8.34 -29.75 15.51
N ALA A 64 -8.29 -31.03 15.12
CA ALA A 64 -8.53 -31.45 13.73
C ALA A 64 -10.03 -31.50 13.36
N ALA A 65 -10.91 -31.82 14.33
CA ALA A 65 -12.35 -31.95 14.08
C ALA A 65 -13.05 -30.58 13.88
N GLY A 66 -12.57 -29.52 14.53
CA GLY A 66 -13.11 -28.17 14.34
C GLY A 66 -12.76 -27.55 12.97
N ILE A 67 -11.60 -27.90 12.41
CA ILE A 67 -11.15 -27.44 11.09
C ILE A 67 -11.87 -28.21 9.96
N LEU A 68 -12.20 -29.49 10.18
CA LEU A 68 -12.94 -30.29 9.20
C LEU A 68 -14.42 -29.90 9.11
N LEU A 69 -15.04 -29.51 10.24
CA LEU A 69 -16.46 -29.13 10.28
C LEU A 69 -16.76 -27.72 9.74
N LEU A 70 -15.78 -26.80 9.76
CA LEU A 70 -15.90 -25.51 9.06
C LEU A 70 -15.67 -25.61 7.53
N GLY A 71 -15.06 -26.71 7.06
CA GLY A 71 -14.85 -26.95 5.62
C GLY A 71 -16.07 -27.48 4.87
N CYS A 72 -17.04 -28.08 5.57
CA CYS A 72 -18.18 -28.76 4.95
C CYS A 72 -19.45 -27.91 4.80
N SER A 73 -19.46 -26.65 5.25
CA SER A 73 -20.61 -25.74 5.12
C SER A 73 -20.35 -24.55 4.19
N ALA A 74 -19.33 -24.61 3.34
CA ALA A 74 -19.18 -23.62 2.27
C ALA A 74 -20.27 -23.87 1.22
N PRO A 75 -21.19 -22.92 0.94
CA PRO A 75 -22.03 -23.03 -0.23
C PRO A 75 -21.11 -23.15 -1.45
N LEU A 76 -21.51 -23.98 -2.42
CA LEU A 76 -20.93 -23.99 -3.76
C LEU A 76 -20.97 -22.54 -4.29
N CYS A 77 -19.86 -21.82 -4.13
CA CYS A 77 -19.77 -20.43 -4.53
C CYS A 77 -20.07 -20.34 -6.01
N ALA A 78 -21.00 -19.45 -6.35
CA ALA A 78 -21.06 -18.83 -7.66
C ALA A 78 -19.62 -18.39 -8.02
N ALA A 79 -19.22 -18.64 -9.26
CA ALA A 79 -17.88 -18.41 -9.78
C ALA A 79 -17.25 -17.15 -9.17
N PHE A 80 -16.20 -17.35 -8.37
CA PHE A 80 -15.47 -16.26 -7.74
C PHE A 80 -14.72 -15.50 -8.84
N TYR A 81 -15.36 -14.46 -9.38
CA TYR A 81 -14.72 -13.56 -10.33
C TYR A 81 -13.76 -12.67 -9.56
N LEU A 82 -12.47 -12.89 -9.78
CA LEU A 82 -11.40 -11.98 -9.37
C LEU A 82 -11.19 -10.98 -10.51
N PRO A 83 -11.58 -9.70 -10.34
CA PRO A 83 -11.35 -8.67 -11.35
C PRO A 83 -9.87 -8.63 -11.72
N GLY A 84 -9.58 -8.62 -13.02
CA GLY A 84 -8.20 -8.57 -13.54
C GLY A 84 -7.55 -9.92 -13.86
N LEU A 85 -8.16 -11.07 -13.52
CA LEU A 85 -7.66 -12.40 -13.90
C LEU A 85 -8.28 -12.97 -15.18
N ALA A 86 -9.54 -12.63 -15.47
CA ALA A 86 -10.22 -13.10 -16.67
C ALA A 86 -10.13 -12.05 -17.80
N PRO A 87 -9.80 -12.45 -19.04
CA PRO A 87 -9.72 -11.53 -20.16
C PRO A 87 -11.12 -11.04 -20.57
N VAL A 88 -11.22 -9.75 -20.86
CA VAL A 88 -12.40 -9.16 -21.50
C VAL A 88 -12.16 -9.13 -23.01
N SER A 89 -13.12 -9.64 -23.79
CA SER A 89 -13.10 -9.56 -25.24
C SER A 89 -13.89 -8.34 -25.71
N PHE A 90 -13.35 -7.64 -26.71
CA PHE A 90 -13.98 -6.48 -27.34
C PHE A 90 -14.38 -6.79 -28.78
N CYS A 91 -15.59 -6.36 -29.17
CA CYS A 91 -16.16 -6.61 -30.49
C CYS A 91 -16.54 -5.31 -31.17
N GLU A 92 -16.61 -5.35 -32.50
CA GLU A 92 -17.15 -4.23 -33.27
C GLU A 92 -18.60 -3.95 -32.89
N PRO A 93 -19.03 -2.68 -32.95
CA PRO A 93 -20.39 -2.28 -32.60
C PRO A 93 -21.42 -3.04 -33.45
N GLY A 94 -22.43 -3.60 -32.79
CA GLY A 94 -23.47 -4.42 -33.43
C GLY A 94 -23.24 -5.94 -33.37
N LYS A 95 -22.09 -6.40 -32.83
CA LYS A 95 -21.82 -7.82 -32.49
C LYS A 95 -21.69 -8.04 -30.98
N ASP A 96 -22.40 -7.23 -30.19
CA ASP A 96 -22.36 -7.31 -28.74
C ASP A 96 -22.96 -8.63 -28.24
N SER A 97 -22.24 -9.32 -27.36
CA SER A 97 -22.68 -10.52 -26.65
C SER A 97 -22.35 -10.40 -25.17
N GLU A 98 -22.91 -11.25 -24.30
CA GLU A 98 -22.52 -11.28 -22.88
C GLU A 98 -21.01 -11.52 -22.66
N SER A 99 -20.35 -12.14 -23.64
CA SER A 99 -18.91 -12.42 -23.65
C SER A 99 -18.07 -11.37 -24.38
N CYS A 100 -18.68 -10.40 -25.09
CA CYS A 100 -17.97 -9.45 -25.93
C CYS A 100 -18.58 -8.05 -25.89
N GLN A 101 -17.80 -7.07 -25.46
CA GLN A 101 -18.26 -5.69 -25.26
C GLN A 101 -17.76 -4.78 -26.38
N SER A 102 -18.61 -3.93 -26.96
CA SER A 102 -18.15 -2.92 -27.94
C SER A 102 -17.69 -1.60 -27.33
N LYS A 103 -18.18 -1.25 -26.14
CA LYS A 103 -17.83 -0.01 -25.44
C LYS A 103 -16.65 -0.24 -24.51
N ILE A 104 -15.65 0.63 -24.61
CA ILE A 104 -14.50 0.64 -23.71
C ILE A 104 -14.69 1.80 -22.72
N GLU A 105 -14.73 1.49 -21.44
CA GLU A 105 -14.79 2.50 -20.38
C GLU A 105 -13.37 2.88 -19.94
N LEU A 106 -13.13 4.18 -19.82
CA LEU A 106 -11.90 4.74 -19.24
C LEU A 106 -12.16 5.19 -17.82
N PHE A 107 -11.35 4.71 -16.90
CA PHE A 107 -11.39 5.09 -15.50
C PHE A 107 -10.24 6.02 -15.15
N VAL A 108 -10.49 6.93 -14.22
CA VAL A 108 -9.49 7.85 -13.65
C VAL A 108 -9.23 7.47 -12.20
N ASN A 109 -7.99 7.58 -11.76
CA ASN A 109 -7.60 7.45 -10.37
C ASN A 109 -7.20 8.82 -9.81
N ARG A 110 -6.87 8.88 -8.52
CA ARG A 110 -6.25 10.03 -7.88
C ARG A 110 -5.01 10.53 -8.64
N LEU A 111 -4.71 11.81 -8.46
CA LEU A 111 -3.50 12.44 -8.93
C LEU A 111 -2.48 12.50 -7.79
N ASP A 112 -1.23 12.25 -8.11
CA ASP A 112 -0.08 12.40 -7.22
C ASP A 112 1.01 13.24 -7.91
N SER A 113 2.06 13.57 -7.17
CA SER A 113 3.13 14.47 -7.60
C SER A 113 4.45 13.99 -7.00
N VAL A 114 5.54 14.18 -7.74
CA VAL A 114 6.90 13.91 -7.24
C VAL A 114 7.37 15.02 -6.28
N GLU A 115 6.78 16.21 -6.39
CA GLU A 115 7.13 17.41 -5.62
C GLU A 115 6.28 17.58 -4.34
N SER A 116 5.16 16.87 -4.24
CA SER A 116 4.19 16.99 -3.15
C SER A 116 3.76 15.63 -2.61
N VAL A 117 3.71 15.51 -1.28
CA VAL A 117 3.32 14.27 -0.58
C VAL A 117 1.80 14.04 -0.59
N LEU A 118 1.01 15.08 -0.87
CA LEU A 118 -0.46 15.02 -0.81
C LEU A 118 -1.06 14.63 -2.17
N PRO A 119 -1.67 13.44 -2.31
CA PRO A 119 -2.47 13.12 -3.48
C PRO A 119 -3.84 13.80 -3.41
N TYR A 120 -4.41 14.10 -4.57
CA TYR A 120 -5.76 14.65 -4.70
C TYR A 120 -6.63 13.72 -5.54
N GLU A 121 -7.90 13.58 -5.17
CA GLU A 121 -8.88 12.89 -6.02
C GLU A 121 -9.08 13.65 -7.33
N TYR A 122 -9.50 12.95 -8.38
CA TYR A 122 -9.73 13.56 -9.70
C TYR A 122 -10.73 14.72 -9.62
N ASP A 123 -11.74 14.59 -8.76
CA ASP A 123 -12.82 15.57 -8.57
C ASP A 123 -12.43 16.81 -7.78
N ALA A 124 -11.26 16.80 -7.12
CA ALA A 124 -10.73 17.99 -6.45
C ALA A 124 -10.34 19.07 -7.45
N PHE A 125 -10.00 18.68 -8.68
CA PHE A 125 -9.74 19.58 -9.80
C PHE A 125 -11.00 19.76 -10.66
N ASP A 126 -11.13 20.91 -11.30
CA ASP A 126 -12.30 21.20 -12.16
C ASP A 126 -12.15 20.58 -13.57
N PHE A 127 -11.85 19.28 -13.62
CA PHE A 127 -11.76 18.50 -14.84
C PHE A 127 -13.14 18.07 -15.38
N CYS A 128 -13.15 17.42 -16.53
CA CYS A 128 -14.37 16.84 -17.09
C CYS A 128 -14.78 15.62 -16.29
N GLN A 129 -16.00 15.63 -15.75
CA GLN A 129 -16.59 14.52 -15.02
C GLN A 129 -17.76 13.93 -15.83
N ASP A 130 -18.03 12.66 -15.59
CA ASP A 130 -19.22 12.00 -16.11
C ASP A 130 -20.47 12.48 -15.34
N GLU A 131 -21.63 12.54 -16.01
CA GLU A 131 -22.89 12.99 -15.36
C GLU A 131 -23.33 12.05 -14.22
N ILE A 132 -23.01 10.76 -14.35
CA ILE A 132 -23.27 9.73 -13.34
C ILE A 132 -21.94 9.11 -13.00
N GLU A 133 -21.41 9.46 -11.83
CA GLU A 133 -20.17 8.90 -11.33
C GLU A 133 -20.36 7.43 -10.95
N LYS A 134 -19.73 6.54 -11.71
CA LYS A 134 -19.66 5.11 -11.39
C LYS A 134 -18.30 4.81 -10.77
N ARG A 135 -18.31 4.28 -9.56
CA ARG A 135 -17.12 3.76 -8.88
C ARG A 135 -17.16 2.22 -8.89
N PRO A 136 -16.19 1.53 -9.53
CA PRO A 136 -16.10 0.08 -9.42
C PRO A 136 -15.84 -0.34 -7.97
N SER A 137 -16.23 -1.55 -7.59
CA SER A 137 -15.97 -2.08 -6.25
C SER A 137 -14.47 -2.28 -6.03
N GLU A 138 -13.90 -1.61 -5.03
CA GLU A 138 -12.50 -1.72 -4.63
C GLU A 138 -12.32 -2.84 -3.58
N ASN A 139 -11.18 -3.53 -3.62
CA ASN A 139 -10.81 -4.46 -2.55
C ASN A 139 -10.11 -3.74 -1.38
N LEU A 140 -9.98 -4.43 -0.24
CA LEU A 140 -9.37 -3.86 0.99
C LEU A 140 -7.99 -3.25 0.72
N GLY A 141 -7.14 -3.92 -0.06
CA GLY A 141 -5.80 -3.45 -0.36
C GLY A 141 -5.80 -2.19 -1.23
N GLN A 142 -6.72 -2.07 -2.20
CA GLN A 142 -6.89 -0.85 -2.98
C GLN A 142 -7.31 0.33 -2.09
N ILE A 143 -8.24 0.09 -1.17
CA ILE A 143 -8.68 1.09 -0.19
C ILE A 143 -7.53 1.53 0.72
N LEU A 144 -6.72 0.58 1.21
CA LEU A 144 -5.56 0.86 2.07
C LEU A 144 -4.44 1.62 1.34
N PHE A 145 -4.25 1.35 0.05
CA PHE A 145 -3.38 2.15 -0.79
C PHE A 145 -3.98 3.50 -1.18
N GLY A 146 -5.26 3.73 -0.86
CA GLY A 146 -6.01 4.95 -1.15
C GLY A 146 -6.31 5.12 -2.64
N GLU A 147 -6.41 4.03 -3.41
CA GLU A 147 -6.96 4.10 -4.76
C GLU A 147 -8.38 4.68 -4.69
N ARG A 148 -8.70 5.55 -5.64
CA ARG A 148 -10.01 6.18 -5.78
C ARG A 148 -10.35 6.20 -7.25
N ILE A 149 -10.94 5.11 -7.71
CA ILE A 149 -11.24 4.92 -9.13
C ILE A 149 -12.64 5.45 -9.43
N ALA A 150 -12.73 6.36 -10.40
CA ALA A 150 -13.99 6.92 -10.87
C ALA A 150 -14.12 6.81 -12.40
N SER A 151 -15.36 6.78 -12.90
CA SER A 151 -15.65 6.80 -14.33
C SER A 151 -15.32 8.16 -14.94
N SER A 152 -14.79 8.14 -16.16
CA SER A 152 -14.47 9.35 -16.90
C SER A 152 -15.45 9.60 -18.06
N PRO A 153 -15.58 10.85 -18.53
CA PRO A 153 -16.44 11.18 -19.68
C PRO A 153 -15.89 10.72 -21.03
N TYR A 154 -14.68 10.15 -21.06
CA TYR A 154 -14.05 9.65 -22.27
C TYR A 154 -14.63 8.29 -22.63
N LYS A 155 -15.56 8.28 -23.59
CA LYS A 155 -16.25 7.07 -24.07
C LYS A 155 -15.95 6.86 -25.55
N PHE A 156 -15.39 5.71 -25.86
CA PHE A 156 -15.06 5.31 -27.22
C PHE A 156 -15.42 3.83 -27.46
N THR A 157 -15.75 3.52 -28.71
CA THR A 157 -16.13 2.18 -29.16
C THR A 157 -14.97 1.50 -29.87
N PHE A 158 -14.86 0.19 -29.69
CA PHE A 158 -13.82 -0.61 -30.28
C PHE A 158 -13.78 -0.49 -31.82
N ASN A 159 -12.56 -0.37 -32.38
CA ASN A 159 -12.27 -0.25 -33.80
C ASN A 159 -12.94 0.97 -34.52
N GLN A 160 -13.35 1.99 -33.77
CA GLN A 160 -13.79 3.26 -34.35
C GLN A 160 -12.72 4.34 -34.15
N LEU A 161 -12.28 4.93 -35.26
CA LEU A 161 -11.35 6.05 -35.24
C LEU A 161 -12.12 7.34 -34.93
N GLU A 162 -11.89 7.89 -33.74
CA GLU A 162 -12.44 9.17 -33.32
C GLU A 162 -11.31 10.20 -33.31
N LYS A 163 -11.48 11.33 -34.01
CA LYS A 163 -10.49 12.40 -34.04
C LYS A 163 -11.09 13.67 -33.46
N CYS A 164 -10.38 14.30 -32.52
CA CYS A 164 -10.72 15.61 -31.98
C CYS A 164 -12.15 15.72 -31.41
N LYS A 165 -12.60 14.68 -30.71
CA LYS A 165 -13.92 14.66 -30.08
C LYS A 165 -13.90 15.46 -28.78
N VAL A 166 -14.97 16.22 -28.52
CA VAL A 166 -15.10 17.04 -27.30
C VAL A 166 -15.48 16.14 -26.13
N ALA A 167 -14.73 16.25 -25.03
CA ALA A 167 -15.12 15.69 -23.75
C ALA A 167 -15.99 16.68 -22.96
N CYS A 168 -15.47 17.88 -22.67
CA CYS A 168 -16.24 18.94 -22.04
C CYS A 168 -15.63 20.33 -22.28
N THR A 169 -16.36 21.37 -21.87
CA THR A 169 -15.88 22.77 -21.89
C THR A 169 -15.98 23.34 -20.48
N LYS A 170 -14.91 23.97 -20.00
CA LYS A 170 -14.84 24.66 -18.71
C LYS A 170 -14.52 26.13 -18.94
N SER A 171 -15.36 27.01 -18.44
CA SER A 171 -15.20 28.47 -18.58
C SER A 171 -14.83 29.08 -17.24
N TYR A 172 -13.84 29.96 -17.23
CA TYR A 172 -13.36 30.66 -16.04
C TYR A 172 -13.49 32.16 -16.23
N ASP A 173 -14.31 32.78 -15.40
CA ASP A 173 -14.50 34.23 -15.38
C ASP A 173 -13.63 34.89 -14.28
N PRO A 174 -12.88 35.96 -14.60
CA PRO A 174 -11.98 36.61 -13.63
C PRO A 174 -12.74 37.35 -12.53
N GLU A 175 -13.98 37.74 -12.80
CA GLU A 175 -14.87 38.43 -11.85
C GLU A 175 -15.41 37.49 -10.76
N LYS A 176 -15.47 36.19 -11.02
CA LYS A 176 -16.03 35.21 -10.07
C LYS A 176 -14.93 34.61 -9.21
N SER A 177 -15.05 34.81 -7.89
CA SER A 177 -14.03 34.36 -6.93
C SER A 177 -13.83 32.83 -6.93
N ASP A 178 -14.89 32.04 -7.13
CA ASP A 178 -14.80 30.57 -7.18
C ASP A 178 -13.98 30.09 -8.37
N ASP A 179 -14.24 30.65 -9.56
CA ASP A 179 -13.55 30.27 -10.80
C ASP A 179 -12.07 30.67 -10.73
N LYS A 180 -11.77 31.81 -10.09
CA LYS A 180 -10.39 32.23 -9.79
C LYS A 180 -9.68 31.25 -8.88
N ASN A 181 -10.35 30.75 -7.83
CA ASN A 181 -9.78 29.76 -6.91
C ASN A 181 -9.54 28.41 -7.62
N LYS A 182 -10.50 27.95 -8.43
CA LYS A 182 -10.37 26.72 -9.22
C LYS A 182 -9.22 26.79 -10.23
N LEU A 183 -9.12 27.91 -10.95
CA LEU A 183 -8.02 28.13 -11.90
C LEU A 183 -6.67 28.24 -11.17
N ALA A 184 -6.62 28.90 -10.01
CA ALA A 184 -5.41 28.97 -9.20
C ALA A 184 -4.99 27.58 -8.68
N PHE A 185 -5.96 26.74 -8.29
CA PHE A 185 -5.72 25.36 -7.88
C PHE A 185 -5.18 24.51 -9.04
N LEU A 186 -5.75 24.66 -10.24
CA LEU A 186 -5.24 24.01 -11.46
C LEU A 186 -3.80 24.45 -11.79
N LYS A 187 -3.51 25.76 -11.70
CA LYS A 187 -2.16 26.29 -11.88
C LYS A 187 -1.18 25.70 -10.87
N LYS A 188 -1.56 25.64 -9.59
CA LYS A 188 -0.77 25.00 -8.54
C LYS A 188 -0.51 23.52 -8.84
N GLY A 189 -1.51 22.81 -9.37
CA GLY A 189 -1.38 21.44 -9.85
C GLY A 189 -0.29 21.28 -10.92
N MET A 190 -0.26 22.19 -11.89
CA MET A 190 0.78 22.21 -12.93
C MET A 190 2.17 22.59 -12.38
N GLN A 191 2.25 23.54 -11.44
CA GLN A 191 3.54 23.93 -10.82
C GLN A 191 4.17 22.78 -10.04
N LEU A 192 3.36 21.96 -9.38
CA LEU A 192 3.81 20.82 -8.61
C LEU A 192 3.88 19.54 -9.45
N ASN A 193 3.75 19.61 -10.77
CA ASN A 193 3.86 18.45 -11.66
C ASN A 193 2.93 17.27 -11.25
N TYR A 194 1.67 17.58 -10.92
CA TYR A 194 0.68 16.54 -10.65
C TYR A 194 0.38 15.71 -11.90
N GLN A 195 0.25 14.40 -11.74
CA GLN A 195 0.08 13.43 -12.82
C GLN A 195 -1.27 12.72 -12.78
N HIS A 196 -1.89 12.59 -13.94
CA HIS A 196 -3.06 11.78 -14.19
C HIS A 196 -2.71 10.30 -14.26
N HIS A 197 -3.48 9.50 -13.53
CA HIS A 197 -3.41 8.04 -13.56
C HIS A 197 -4.69 7.48 -14.17
N TRP A 198 -4.63 7.14 -15.46
CA TRP A 198 -5.77 6.63 -16.22
C TRP A 198 -5.69 5.13 -16.39
N ILE A 199 -6.84 4.48 -16.51
CA ILE A 199 -6.98 3.04 -16.49
C ILE A 199 -7.94 2.60 -17.60
N ILE A 200 -7.50 1.66 -18.43
CA ILE A 200 -8.32 1.02 -19.48
C ILE A 200 -8.15 -0.49 -19.35
N ASP A 201 -9.25 -1.25 -19.25
CA ASP A 201 -9.24 -2.71 -19.09
C ASP A 201 -8.26 -3.20 -17.99
N ASN A 202 -8.29 -2.52 -16.85
CA ASN A 202 -7.42 -2.76 -15.70
C ASN A 202 -5.91 -2.56 -15.96
N MET A 203 -5.50 -2.02 -17.11
CA MET A 203 -4.13 -1.58 -17.39
C MET A 203 -3.98 -0.07 -17.17
N PRO A 204 -2.85 0.41 -16.64
CA PRO A 204 -2.57 1.84 -16.62
C PRO A 204 -2.30 2.33 -18.05
N VAL A 205 -2.78 3.52 -18.35
CA VAL A 205 -2.43 4.22 -19.57
C VAL A 205 -1.04 4.82 -19.40
N THR A 206 -0.16 4.50 -20.34
CA THR A 206 1.25 4.94 -20.29
C THR A 206 1.49 6.13 -21.20
N TRP A 207 2.32 7.05 -20.75
CA TRP A 207 2.85 8.12 -21.57
C TRP A 207 4.34 7.89 -21.78
N CYS A 208 4.75 7.84 -23.05
CA CYS A 208 6.13 7.60 -23.41
C CYS A 208 6.74 8.83 -24.10
N TYR A 209 7.93 9.22 -23.65
CA TYR A 209 8.72 10.28 -24.24
C TYR A 209 10.14 9.79 -24.54
N GLN A 210 10.77 10.37 -25.55
CA GLN A 210 12.16 10.08 -25.88
C GLN A 210 13.08 10.97 -25.05
N VAL A 211 14.09 10.36 -24.45
CA VAL A 211 15.18 11.07 -23.77
C VAL A 211 16.35 11.21 -24.74
N GLU A 212 17.25 12.16 -24.51
CA GLU A 212 18.39 12.51 -25.38
C GLU A 212 19.26 11.31 -25.83
N ASP A 213 19.25 10.20 -25.08
CA ASP A 213 20.01 8.96 -25.37
C ASP A 213 19.29 7.97 -26.32
N GLU A 214 18.29 8.39 -27.12
CA GLU A 214 17.40 7.53 -27.95
C GLU A 214 16.59 6.46 -27.18
N HIS A 215 16.74 6.38 -25.86
CA HIS A 215 15.96 5.48 -25.03
C HIS A 215 14.55 6.06 -24.80
N LYS A 216 13.54 5.24 -25.08
CA LYS A 216 12.13 5.58 -24.87
C LYS A 216 11.75 5.26 -23.43
N TYR A 217 11.44 6.28 -22.65
CA TYR A 217 10.95 6.12 -21.29
C TYR A 217 9.42 6.14 -21.29
N CYS A 218 8.76 5.22 -20.57
CA CYS A 218 7.31 5.24 -20.40
C CYS A 218 6.95 5.29 -18.93
N ASN A 219 6.12 6.27 -18.56
CA ASN A 219 5.61 6.43 -17.21
C ASN A 219 4.13 5.98 -17.18
N PRO A 220 3.67 5.21 -16.17
CA PRO A 220 2.25 4.88 -15.97
C PRO A 220 1.43 6.07 -15.45
N GLY A 221 1.53 7.21 -16.11
CA GLY A 221 0.84 8.45 -15.81
C GLY A 221 1.37 9.59 -16.67
N PHE A 222 0.60 10.68 -16.77
CA PHE A 222 0.98 11.86 -17.55
C PHE A 222 0.62 13.15 -16.80
N PRO A 223 1.43 14.21 -16.89
CA PRO A 223 1.19 15.42 -16.13
C PRO A 223 -0.04 16.18 -16.63
N ILE A 224 -0.69 16.93 -15.75
CA ILE A 224 -1.82 17.82 -16.10
C ILE A 224 -1.42 18.83 -17.18
N GLY A 225 -0.18 19.27 -17.13
CA GLY A 225 0.37 20.27 -18.02
C GLY A 225 1.79 20.60 -17.62
N CYS A 226 2.26 21.76 -18.06
CA CYS A 226 3.64 22.17 -17.91
C CYS A 226 3.70 23.67 -17.56
N PHE A 227 4.68 24.07 -16.75
CA PHE A 227 4.87 25.47 -16.35
C PHE A 227 6.31 25.92 -16.62
N ILE A 228 6.46 27.02 -17.35
CA ILE A 228 7.76 27.64 -17.60
C ILE A 228 7.98 28.76 -16.60
N THR A 229 8.97 28.57 -15.74
CA THR A 229 9.37 29.56 -14.73
C THR A 229 9.76 30.91 -15.36
N THR A 230 9.65 31.98 -14.58
CA THR A 230 10.12 33.33 -14.97
C THR A 230 11.59 33.35 -15.37
N ASP A 231 12.38 32.41 -14.84
CA ASP A 231 13.82 32.28 -15.10
C ASP A 231 14.12 31.58 -16.44
N GLY A 232 13.09 31.23 -17.22
CA GLY A 232 13.21 30.61 -18.54
C GLY A 232 13.68 29.16 -18.53
N ARG A 233 13.74 28.51 -17.35
CA ARG A 233 14.10 27.09 -17.25
C ARG A 233 12.90 26.23 -17.62
N VAL A 234 13.04 25.54 -18.74
CA VAL A 234 12.13 24.47 -19.17
C VAL A 234 12.41 23.25 -18.30
N LYS A 235 11.41 22.79 -17.55
CA LYS A 235 11.49 21.58 -16.72
C LYS A 235 10.38 20.61 -17.11
N ASP A 236 10.59 19.35 -16.77
CA ASP A 236 9.58 18.28 -16.83
C ASP A 236 8.98 18.12 -18.23
N ALA A 237 7.65 18.00 -18.31
CA ALA A 237 6.90 17.82 -19.55
C ALA A 237 6.93 19.02 -20.52
N CYS A 238 7.50 20.17 -20.14
CA CYS A 238 7.63 21.28 -21.09
C CYS A 238 8.69 21.01 -22.18
N ILE A 239 9.53 19.98 -22.04
CA ILE A 239 10.57 19.62 -23.03
C ILE A 239 9.95 18.95 -24.29
N ILE A 240 8.70 18.47 -24.19
CA ILE A 240 8.06 17.64 -25.23
C ILE A 240 7.85 18.42 -26.53
N ASP A 241 7.49 19.70 -26.45
CA ASP A 241 7.17 20.51 -27.61
C ASP A 241 7.97 21.82 -27.58
N SER A 242 8.72 22.06 -28.66
CA SER A 242 9.46 23.30 -28.90
C SER A 242 8.58 24.56 -28.89
N GLN A 243 7.26 24.42 -29.09
CA GLN A 243 6.30 25.52 -29.02
C GLN A 243 6.07 26.03 -27.57
N PHE A 244 6.49 25.28 -26.56
CA PHE A 244 6.43 25.71 -25.16
C PHE A 244 7.66 26.56 -24.82
N HIS A 245 7.66 27.82 -25.25
CA HIS A 245 8.81 28.71 -25.10
C HIS A 245 8.50 30.05 -24.41
N LYS A 246 7.24 30.32 -24.06
CA LYS A 246 6.86 31.59 -23.42
C LYS A 246 7.13 31.55 -21.92
N TRP A 247 7.81 32.59 -21.44
CA TRP A 247 8.12 32.79 -20.04
C TRP A 247 6.86 33.11 -19.22
N ASP A 248 6.84 32.70 -17.96
CA ASP A 248 5.72 32.89 -17.02
C ASP A 248 4.34 32.44 -17.56
N THR A 249 4.36 31.34 -18.31
CA THR A 249 3.18 30.80 -18.99
C THR A 249 2.97 29.34 -18.62
N PHE A 250 1.71 29.00 -18.38
CA PHE A 250 1.25 27.64 -18.14
C PHE A 250 0.70 27.06 -19.43
N TYR A 251 1.09 25.83 -19.74
CA TYR A 251 0.57 25.07 -20.87
C TYR A 251 -0.24 23.90 -20.33
N LEU A 252 -1.55 23.92 -20.57
CA LEU A 252 -2.44 22.85 -20.14
C LEU A 252 -2.52 21.78 -21.22
N PHE A 253 -2.43 20.50 -20.83
CA PHE A 253 -2.70 19.39 -21.74
C PHE A 253 -4.19 19.11 -21.78
N ASN A 254 -4.86 19.82 -22.67
CA ASN A 254 -6.31 19.71 -22.87
C ASN A 254 -6.69 18.72 -23.97
N HIS A 255 -5.74 18.27 -24.79
CA HIS A 255 -5.95 17.24 -25.80
C HIS A 255 -5.15 15.99 -25.48
N VAL A 256 -5.76 14.82 -25.67
CA VAL A 256 -5.09 13.54 -25.48
C VAL A 256 -5.27 12.66 -26.71
N ASP A 257 -4.16 12.18 -27.26
CA ASP A 257 -4.17 11.18 -28.32
C ASP A 257 -3.99 9.79 -27.69
N ILE A 258 -5.07 9.01 -27.67
CA ILE A 258 -5.10 7.67 -27.09
C ILE A 258 -4.88 6.66 -28.20
N THR A 259 -3.82 5.86 -28.09
CA THR A 259 -3.54 4.74 -28.98
C THR A 259 -3.71 3.44 -28.21
N ILE A 260 -4.67 2.63 -28.63
CA ILE A 260 -4.99 1.34 -28.01
C ILE A 260 -4.52 0.25 -28.95
N MET A 261 -3.59 -0.57 -28.49
CA MET A 261 -3.17 -1.75 -29.23
C MET A 261 -3.99 -2.95 -28.78
N TYR A 262 -4.43 -3.76 -29.75
CA TYR A 262 -5.22 -4.96 -29.48
C TYR A 262 -4.64 -6.16 -30.22
N HIS A 263 -4.84 -7.33 -29.61
CA HIS A 263 -4.58 -8.61 -30.24
C HIS A 263 -5.88 -9.19 -30.80
N SER A 264 -5.87 -9.49 -32.09
CA SER A 264 -7.02 -9.99 -32.81
C SER A 264 -7.24 -11.47 -32.54
N GLY A 265 -8.46 -11.87 -32.16
CA GLY A 265 -8.81 -13.26 -31.94
C GLY A 265 -9.11 -14.04 -33.22
N LYS A 266 -8.85 -13.48 -34.41
CA LYS A 266 -9.18 -14.14 -35.70
C LYS A 266 -8.45 -15.46 -35.90
N ASP A 267 -7.22 -15.57 -35.39
CA ASP A 267 -6.37 -16.77 -35.49
C ASP A 267 -6.41 -17.62 -34.20
N GLU A 268 -7.20 -17.21 -33.22
CA GLU A 268 -7.28 -17.79 -31.87
C GLU A 268 -8.67 -18.36 -31.60
N SER A 269 -8.83 -19.18 -30.55
CA SER A 269 -10.10 -19.87 -30.27
C SER A 269 -11.18 -18.98 -29.63
N TRP A 270 -10.95 -17.68 -29.48
CA TRP A 270 -11.86 -16.76 -28.77
C TRP A 270 -12.43 -15.68 -29.69
N PRO A 271 -13.69 -15.26 -29.48
CA PRO A 271 -14.30 -14.21 -30.26
C PRO A 271 -13.75 -12.82 -29.86
N GLY A 272 -13.67 -11.94 -30.85
CA GLY A 272 -13.32 -10.52 -30.68
C GLY A 272 -11.81 -10.25 -30.62
N ALA A 273 -11.46 -9.15 -29.98
CA ALA A 273 -10.08 -8.70 -29.76
C ALA A 273 -9.83 -8.45 -28.27
N ARG A 274 -8.59 -8.62 -27.82
CA ARG A 274 -8.19 -8.33 -26.44
C ARG A 274 -7.24 -7.15 -26.41
N LEU A 275 -7.44 -6.22 -25.49
CA LEU A 275 -6.56 -5.06 -25.36
C LEU A 275 -5.24 -5.46 -24.70
N VAL A 276 -4.13 -5.05 -25.31
CA VAL A 276 -2.78 -5.43 -24.86
C VAL A 276 -1.95 -4.23 -24.41
N MET A 277 -2.19 -3.05 -24.98
CA MET A 277 -1.44 -1.84 -24.62
C MET A 277 -2.33 -0.62 -24.74
N ALA A 278 -2.16 0.32 -23.80
CA ALA A 278 -2.79 1.63 -23.85
C ALA A 278 -1.71 2.70 -23.71
N ARG A 279 -1.51 3.47 -24.78
CA ARG A 279 -0.59 4.60 -24.82
C ARG A 279 -1.38 5.89 -24.98
N LEU A 280 -0.90 6.94 -24.33
CA LEU A 280 -1.42 8.29 -24.47
C LEU A 280 -0.28 9.26 -24.75
N ASP A 281 -0.49 10.14 -25.72
CA ASP A 281 0.38 11.28 -25.97
C ASP A 281 -0.39 12.58 -25.62
N PRO A 282 0.02 13.30 -24.57
CA PRO A 282 -0.65 14.53 -24.16
C PRO A 282 -0.25 15.69 -25.07
N LYS A 283 -1.23 16.51 -25.45
CA LYS A 283 -1.05 17.67 -26.32
C LYS A 283 -1.81 18.87 -25.79
N SER A 284 -1.37 20.04 -26.23
CA SER A 284 -2.02 21.31 -25.89
C SER A 284 -2.51 21.97 -27.17
N TYR A 285 -3.80 22.27 -27.25
CA TYR A 285 -4.42 22.95 -28.40
C TYR A 285 -5.36 24.07 -27.93
N LYS A 286 -5.15 25.27 -28.44
CA LYS A 286 -6.07 26.38 -28.28
C LYS A 286 -7.22 26.22 -29.27
N HIS A 287 -8.36 25.76 -28.77
CA HIS A 287 -9.58 25.63 -29.55
C HIS A 287 -10.32 26.98 -29.58
N THR A 288 -10.54 27.54 -30.77
CA THR A 288 -11.29 28.79 -30.96
C THR A 288 -12.78 28.56 -31.16
N ASP A 289 -13.16 27.43 -31.76
CA ASP A 289 -14.53 27.15 -32.17
C ASP A 289 -15.00 25.79 -31.66
N LYS A 290 -16.15 25.75 -30.96
CA LYS A 290 -16.72 24.52 -30.37
C LYS A 290 -17.25 23.54 -31.41
N ASN A 291 -17.60 24.02 -32.61
CA ASN A 291 -18.29 23.23 -33.64
C ASN A 291 -17.37 22.75 -34.78
N ASN A 292 -16.17 23.31 -34.94
CA ASN A 292 -15.22 22.89 -35.98
C ASN A 292 -13.81 22.77 -35.40
N LEU A 293 -13.57 21.69 -34.66
CA LEU A 293 -12.33 21.49 -33.93
C LEU A 293 -11.30 20.83 -34.84
N ASN A 294 -10.33 21.61 -35.28
CA ASN A 294 -9.12 21.10 -35.87
C ASN A 294 -8.06 21.01 -34.77
N CYS A 295 -7.77 19.80 -34.28
CA CYS A 295 -6.73 19.50 -33.28
C CYS A 295 -5.31 19.67 -33.85
N GLY A 296 -5.03 20.85 -34.41
CA GLY A 296 -3.75 21.28 -34.97
C GLY A 296 -3.50 22.77 -34.80
N GLY A 297 -4.19 23.39 -33.83
CA GLY A 297 -4.01 24.80 -33.49
C GLY A 297 -2.75 25.07 -32.68
N PRO A 298 -2.45 26.35 -32.36
CA PRO A 298 -1.36 26.69 -31.45
C PRO A 298 -1.63 26.16 -30.03
N PRO A 299 -0.62 26.04 -29.17
CA PRO A 299 -0.80 25.51 -27.83
C PRO A 299 -1.70 26.38 -26.94
N MET A 300 -2.36 25.74 -25.96
CA MET A 300 -3.22 26.43 -25.01
C MET A 300 -2.40 27.07 -23.89
N GLU A 301 -2.21 28.37 -24.00
CA GLU A 301 -1.44 29.19 -23.06
C GLU A 301 -2.34 29.84 -22.02
N ILE A 302 -1.95 29.69 -20.75
CA ILE A 302 -2.58 30.37 -19.62
C ILE A 302 -1.51 31.25 -18.97
N PRO A 303 -1.56 32.59 -19.12
CA PRO A 303 -0.57 33.47 -18.52
C PRO A 303 -0.65 33.44 -16.98
N GLY A 304 0.45 33.73 -16.30
CA GLY A 304 0.51 33.82 -14.83
C GLY A 304 -0.59 34.71 -14.25
N LYS A 305 -0.77 35.90 -14.84
CA LYS A 305 -1.90 36.80 -14.57
C LYS A 305 -2.95 36.67 -15.66
N PHE A 306 -4.18 36.41 -15.26
CA PHE A 306 -5.30 36.22 -16.17
C PHE A 306 -6.30 37.36 -16.03
N THR A 307 -6.60 38.04 -17.15
CA THR A 307 -7.42 39.27 -17.19
C THR A 307 -8.69 39.14 -18.01
N ASN A 308 -8.77 38.18 -18.93
CA ASN A 308 -9.90 38.03 -19.85
C ASN A 308 -10.80 36.88 -19.37
N LYS A 309 -11.74 36.38 -20.17
CA LYS A 309 -12.44 35.11 -19.92
C LYS A 309 -11.66 33.96 -20.57
N LEU A 310 -11.66 32.76 -19.98
CA LEU A 310 -10.88 31.61 -20.43
C LEU A 310 -11.79 30.42 -20.59
N ASP A 311 -11.92 29.97 -21.83
CA ASP A 311 -12.62 28.73 -22.15
C ASP A 311 -11.60 27.63 -22.42
N LEU A 312 -11.63 26.60 -21.58
CA LEU A 312 -10.84 25.39 -21.72
C LEU A 312 -11.73 24.31 -22.33
N ILE A 313 -11.46 23.95 -23.58
CA ILE A 313 -12.14 22.84 -24.25
C ILE A 313 -11.23 21.62 -24.16
N TYR A 314 -11.71 20.56 -23.51
CA TYR A 314 -11.01 19.28 -23.44
C TYR A 314 -11.45 18.40 -24.60
N THR A 315 -10.49 17.86 -25.33
CA THR A 315 -10.72 17.01 -26.50
C THR A 315 -9.87 15.75 -26.44
N TYR A 316 -10.26 14.75 -27.22
CA TYR A 316 -9.49 13.51 -27.31
C TYR A 316 -9.58 12.92 -28.73
N SER A 317 -8.58 12.14 -29.08
CA SER A 317 -8.58 11.29 -30.28
C SER A 317 -8.26 9.86 -29.88
N VAL A 318 -8.87 8.89 -30.55
CA VAL A 318 -8.67 7.47 -30.29
C VAL A 318 -8.28 6.77 -31.58
N LYS A 319 -7.17 6.04 -31.52
CA LYS A 319 -6.67 5.17 -32.60
C LYS A 319 -6.52 3.75 -32.08
N PHE A 320 -6.90 2.78 -32.91
CA PHE A 320 -6.71 1.36 -32.65
C PHE A 320 -5.63 0.80 -33.58
N GLU A 321 -4.73 -0.01 -33.04
CA GLU A 321 -3.66 -0.67 -33.79
C GLU A 321 -3.62 -2.16 -33.45
N GLU A 322 -3.57 -3.01 -34.48
CA GLU A 322 -3.47 -4.46 -34.30
C GLU A 322 -2.01 -4.86 -34.02
N ASN A 323 -1.81 -5.78 -33.07
CA ASN A 323 -0.49 -6.28 -32.69
C ASN A 323 -0.53 -7.75 -32.26
N ASP A 324 0.59 -8.46 -32.40
CA ASP A 324 0.72 -9.91 -32.16
C ASP A 324 1.13 -10.27 -30.72
N ILE A 325 1.10 -9.30 -29.80
CA ILE A 325 1.41 -9.52 -28.39
C ILE A 325 0.30 -10.35 -27.74
N LYS A 326 0.66 -11.42 -27.03
CA LYS A 326 -0.31 -12.24 -26.29
C LYS A 326 -0.86 -11.45 -25.10
N TRP A 327 -2.16 -11.64 -24.80
CA TRP A 327 -2.79 -10.98 -23.65
C TRP A 327 -2.11 -11.29 -22.31
N ALA A 328 -1.54 -12.49 -22.15
CA ALA A 328 -0.83 -12.88 -20.93
C ALA A 328 0.44 -12.04 -20.65
N SER A 329 1.12 -11.58 -21.70
CA SER A 329 2.34 -10.73 -21.63
C SER A 329 2.03 -9.23 -21.69
N ARG A 330 0.76 -8.83 -21.56
CA ARG A 330 0.35 -7.43 -21.74
C ARG A 330 0.92 -6.46 -20.69
N TRP A 331 1.44 -6.96 -19.57
CA TRP A 331 2.07 -6.13 -18.55
C TRP A 331 3.57 -5.93 -18.78
N ASP A 332 4.18 -6.71 -19.69
CA ASP A 332 5.63 -6.72 -19.87
C ASP A 332 6.16 -5.36 -20.37
N TYR A 333 5.42 -4.67 -21.24
CA TYR A 333 5.84 -3.35 -21.74
C TYR A 333 5.92 -2.28 -20.64
N ILE A 334 5.09 -2.38 -19.60
CA ILE A 334 5.12 -1.46 -18.44
C ILE A 334 6.31 -1.81 -17.56
N LEU A 335 6.58 -3.10 -17.37
CA LEU A 335 7.68 -3.58 -16.54
C LEU A 335 9.05 -3.32 -17.18
N GLU A 336 9.14 -3.42 -18.50
CA GLU A 336 10.36 -3.20 -19.28
C GLU A 336 10.71 -1.71 -19.43
N SER A 337 9.70 -0.85 -19.46
CA SER A 337 9.88 0.61 -19.58
C SER A 337 10.19 1.33 -18.27
N MET A 338 10.00 0.66 -17.12
CA MET A 338 10.59 1.12 -15.87
C MET A 338 12.11 1.07 -16.01
N PRO A 339 12.84 2.14 -15.62
CA PRO A 339 14.28 2.19 -15.78
C PRO A 339 14.79 0.98 -15.03
N HIS A 340 15.42 0.04 -15.75
CA HIS A 340 15.99 -1.14 -15.13
C HIS A 340 16.82 -0.63 -13.97
N THR A 341 16.35 -0.86 -12.74
CA THR A 341 17.25 -0.90 -11.61
C THR A 341 18.11 -2.09 -11.96
N ASN A 342 19.21 -1.84 -12.69
CA ASN A 342 20.21 -2.83 -12.97
C ASN A 342 20.39 -3.52 -11.64
N ILE A 343 19.93 -4.77 -11.55
CA ILE A 343 20.07 -5.56 -10.33
C ILE A 343 21.51 -5.33 -9.97
N GLN A 344 21.76 -4.71 -8.82
CA GLN A 344 23.10 -4.39 -8.40
C GLN A 344 23.71 -5.73 -8.00
N TRP A 345 24.04 -6.54 -9.00
CA TRP A 345 24.68 -7.84 -8.87
C TRP A 345 25.95 -7.66 -8.05
N PHE A 346 26.57 -6.49 -8.14
CA PHE A 346 27.62 -6.05 -7.24
C PHE A 346 27.23 -6.09 -5.74
N SER A 347 26.09 -5.54 -5.35
CA SER A 347 25.58 -5.55 -3.96
C SER A 347 25.20 -6.98 -3.51
N ILE A 348 24.51 -7.74 -4.36
CA ILE A 348 24.12 -9.13 -4.06
C ILE A 348 25.37 -9.99 -3.86
N MET A 349 26.32 -9.96 -4.81
CA MET A 349 27.56 -10.71 -4.71
C MET A 349 28.38 -10.29 -3.50
N ASN A 350 28.48 -8.98 -3.23
CA ASN A 350 29.17 -8.47 -2.05
C ASN A 350 28.54 -9.01 -0.75
N SER A 351 27.20 -8.97 -0.64
CA SER A 351 26.50 -9.51 0.52
C SER A 351 26.70 -11.02 0.69
N LEU A 352 26.69 -11.78 -0.41
CA LEU A 352 26.89 -13.23 -0.41
C LEU A 352 28.31 -13.59 0.04
N VAL A 353 29.33 -12.88 -0.47
CA VAL A 353 30.73 -13.08 -0.06
C VAL A 353 30.92 -12.78 1.43
N ILE A 354 30.34 -11.69 1.93
CA ILE A 354 30.40 -11.34 3.35
C ILE A 354 29.76 -12.44 4.21
N VAL A 355 28.59 -12.95 3.83
CA VAL A 355 27.89 -14.01 4.58
C VAL A 355 28.68 -15.33 4.57
N LEU A 356 29.24 -15.74 3.42
CA LEU A 356 30.08 -16.94 3.35
C LEU A 356 31.37 -16.79 4.16
N PHE A 357 32.01 -15.62 4.13
CA PHE A 357 33.23 -15.39 4.88
C PHE A 357 32.98 -15.33 6.40
N LEU A 358 31.93 -14.63 6.84
CA LEU A 358 31.55 -14.56 8.25
C LEU A 358 31.13 -15.94 8.78
N SER A 359 30.32 -16.68 8.02
CA SER A 359 29.95 -18.06 8.40
C SER A 359 31.16 -18.99 8.43
N GLY A 360 32.08 -18.88 7.47
CA GLY A 360 33.33 -19.64 7.45
C GLY A 360 34.26 -19.31 8.62
N MET A 361 34.40 -18.04 8.98
CA MET A 361 35.18 -17.60 10.14
C MET A 361 34.57 -18.13 11.45
N VAL A 362 33.26 -18.02 11.62
CA VAL A 362 32.55 -18.58 12.79
C VAL A 362 32.71 -20.09 12.84
N ALA A 363 32.57 -20.80 11.71
CA ALA A 363 32.77 -22.24 11.63
C ALA A 363 34.21 -22.65 11.96
N MET A 364 35.23 -21.91 11.50
CA MET A 364 36.63 -22.16 11.81
C MET A 364 36.94 -21.93 13.29
N ILE A 365 36.37 -20.89 13.90
CA ILE A 365 36.46 -20.65 15.35
C ILE A 365 35.81 -21.80 16.12
N ILE A 366 34.61 -22.24 15.73
CA ILE A 366 33.90 -23.37 16.37
C ILE A 366 34.69 -24.67 16.19
N LEU A 367 35.18 -24.98 14.99
CA LEU A 367 35.95 -26.20 14.74
C LEU A 367 37.27 -26.19 15.49
N ARG A 368 37.96 -25.05 15.58
CA ARG A 368 39.23 -24.93 16.30
C ARG A 368 39.05 -25.04 17.80
N THR A 369 38.00 -24.44 18.35
CA THR A 369 37.65 -24.58 19.78
C THR A 369 37.26 -26.01 20.11
N LEU A 370 36.40 -26.63 19.28
CA LEU A 370 35.97 -28.02 19.47
C LEU A 370 37.14 -29.02 19.36
N HIS A 371 38.02 -28.91 18.36
CA HIS A 371 39.19 -29.81 18.24
C HIS A 371 40.14 -29.65 19.43
N LYS A 372 40.41 -28.41 19.86
CA LYS A 372 41.27 -28.14 21.01
C LYS A 372 40.68 -28.69 22.30
N ASP A 373 39.36 -28.56 22.48
CA ASP A 373 38.66 -29.09 23.65
C ASP A 373 38.69 -30.61 23.65
N ILE A 374 38.34 -31.28 22.54
CA ILE A 374 38.39 -32.76 22.42
C ILE A 374 39.80 -33.31 22.66
N ALA A 375 40.84 -32.70 22.06
CA ALA A 375 42.21 -33.15 22.25
C ALA A 375 42.67 -33.06 23.71
N ARG A 376 42.24 -32.00 24.42
CA ARG A 376 42.47 -31.85 25.85
C ARG A 376 41.71 -32.91 26.66
N TYR A 377 40.46 -33.21 26.32
CA TYR A 377 39.69 -34.27 27.00
C TYR A 377 40.37 -35.64 26.89
N ASN A 378 40.82 -36.03 25.71
CA ASN A 378 41.48 -37.34 25.49
C ASN A 378 42.80 -37.50 26.25
N GLN A 379 43.46 -36.42 26.64
CA GLN A 379 44.70 -36.45 27.44
C GLN A 379 44.45 -36.59 28.94
N ILE A 380 43.25 -36.23 29.42
CA ILE A 380 42.90 -36.24 30.85
C ILE A 380 42.31 -37.58 31.28
N ASP A 381 41.77 -38.37 30.34
CA ASP A 381 41.25 -39.73 30.59
C ASP A 381 42.36 -40.75 30.98
N SER A 382 43.64 -40.37 30.88
CA SER A 382 44.79 -41.19 31.32
C SER A 382 45.27 -40.91 32.75
N SER A 383 44.64 -39.99 33.47
CA SER A 383 44.91 -39.73 34.89
C SER A 383 43.61 -39.90 35.69
N GLU A 384 43.45 -41.07 36.32
CA GLU A 384 42.48 -41.28 37.40
C GLU A 384 42.75 -40.25 38.50
N ASP A 385 42.02 -39.14 38.52
CA ASP A 385 41.63 -38.39 39.72
C ASP A 385 40.70 -37.22 39.36
N ALA A 386 39.54 -37.19 40.02
CA ALA A 386 38.55 -36.11 40.09
C ALA A 386 37.91 -35.62 38.77
N GLN A 387 36.75 -36.21 38.44
CA GLN A 387 35.71 -35.57 37.63
C GLN A 387 35.22 -34.27 38.31
N GLU A 388 35.91 -33.15 38.12
CA GLU A 388 35.26 -31.84 38.16
C GLU A 388 34.78 -31.54 36.74
N GLU A 389 33.45 -31.48 36.57
CA GLU A 389 32.79 -31.10 35.32
C GLU A 389 33.31 -29.72 34.89
N PHE A 390 34.28 -29.61 33.98
CA PHE A 390 34.76 -28.33 33.46
C PHE A 390 34.37 -28.14 31.99
N GLY A 391 34.03 -26.90 31.61
CA GLY A 391 33.77 -26.51 30.21
C GLY A 391 32.30 -26.55 29.80
N TRP A 392 32.02 -26.89 28.54
CA TRP A 392 30.67 -26.87 27.94
C TRP A 392 29.63 -27.74 28.68
N LYS A 393 30.08 -28.71 29.49
CA LYS A 393 29.22 -29.50 30.40
C LYS A 393 28.65 -28.66 31.57
N LEU A 394 29.39 -27.69 32.11
CA LEU A 394 28.84 -26.71 33.06
C LEU A 394 27.83 -25.78 32.37
N VAL A 395 28.13 -25.42 31.12
CA VAL A 395 27.27 -24.57 30.29
C VAL A 395 25.95 -25.27 29.95
N HIS A 396 25.91 -26.60 29.87
CA HIS A 396 24.66 -27.34 29.73
C HIS A 396 23.68 -27.00 30.87
N GLY A 397 24.15 -26.76 32.10
CA GLY A 397 23.33 -26.30 33.22
C GLY A 397 22.91 -24.82 33.13
N ASP A 398 23.76 -23.95 32.58
CA ASP A 398 23.49 -22.51 32.43
C ASP A 398 22.64 -22.15 31.20
N VAL A 399 22.63 -22.97 30.15
CA VAL A 399 21.75 -22.79 28.96
C VAL A 399 20.28 -22.89 29.33
N PHE A 400 19.94 -23.66 30.37
CA PHE A 400 18.58 -23.76 30.88
C PHE A 400 18.23 -22.69 31.93
N ARG A 401 19.17 -21.78 32.26
CA ARG A 401 18.86 -20.70 33.18
C ARG A 401 17.86 -19.75 32.53
N PRO A 402 16.76 -19.41 33.21
CA PRO A 402 15.78 -18.47 32.69
C PRO A 402 16.46 -17.11 32.42
N PRO A 403 16.36 -16.56 31.19
CA PRO A 403 16.94 -15.27 30.87
C PRO A 403 16.25 -14.16 31.66
N ARG A 404 17.02 -13.14 32.09
CA ARG A 404 16.52 -11.98 32.86
C ARG A 404 15.30 -11.29 32.23
N LYS A 405 15.14 -11.36 30.90
CA LYS A 405 14.03 -10.79 30.12
C LYS A 405 13.30 -11.85 29.28
N GLY A 406 12.96 -12.99 29.88
CA GLY A 406 12.28 -14.11 29.19
C GLY A 406 10.96 -13.72 28.51
N MET A 407 10.20 -12.77 29.07
CA MET A 407 8.97 -12.26 28.47
C MET A 407 9.22 -11.59 27.11
N LEU A 408 10.19 -10.67 27.05
CA LEU A 408 10.52 -9.92 25.83
C LEU A 408 11.05 -10.86 24.72
N LEU A 409 11.92 -11.80 25.10
CA LEU A 409 12.45 -12.81 24.18
C LEU A 409 11.33 -13.66 23.58
N SER A 410 10.34 -14.03 24.41
CA SER A 410 9.21 -14.83 23.98
C SER A 410 8.30 -14.09 23.01
N VAL A 411 8.05 -12.80 23.26
CA VAL A 411 7.28 -11.93 22.35
C VAL A 411 8.01 -11.78 21.01
N PHE A 412 9.32 -11.51 21.02
CA PHE A 412 10.09 -11.40 19.77
C PHE A 412 10.13 -12.71 18.98
N LEU A 413 10.22 -13.86 19.64
CA LEU A 413 10.20 -15.14 18.94
C LEU A 413 8.83 -15.43 18.32
N GLY A 414 7.73 -15.09 19.00
CA GLY A 414 6.39 -15.21 18.44
C GLY A 414 6.18 -14.31 17.23
N GLN A 415 6.54 -13.04 17.34
CA GLN A 415 6.47 -12.07 16.23
C GLN A 415 7.38 -12.47 15.07
N GLY A 416 8.60 -12.94 15.35
CA GLY A 416 9.51 -13.47 14.34
C GLY A 416 8.94 -14.69 13.62
N THR A 417 8.26 -15.59 14.34
CA THR A 417 7.59 -16.74 13.74
C THR A 417 6.42 -16.33 12.86
N GLN A 418 5.64 -15.33 13.27
CA GLN A 418 4.55 -14.76 12.48
C GLN A 418 5.05 -14.22 11.14
N ILE A 419 6.05 -13.35 11.19
CA ILE A 419 6.65 -12.73 9.99
C ILE A 419 7.25 -13.82 9.10
N PHE A 420 7.98 -14.79 9.66
CA PHE A 420 8.59 -15.87 8.89
C PHE A 420 7.55 -16.71 8.11
N ILE A 421 6.48 -17.15 8.78
CA ILE A 421 5.42 -17.92 8.13
C ILE A 421 4.67 -17.05 7.11
N MET A 422 4.41 -15.78 7.44
CA MET A 422 3.76 -14.83 6.54
C MET A 422 4.58 -14.66 5.26
N THR A 423 5.87 -14.36 5.36
CA THR A 423 6.77 -14.21 4.22
C THR A 423 6.81 -15.48 3.37
N PHE A 424 6.87 -16.66 3.99
CA PHE A 424 6.86 -17.92 3.26
C PHE A 424 5.57 -18.13 2.46
N ILE A 425 4.40 -17.89 3.06
CA ILE A 425 3.11 -18.05 2.39
C ILE A 425 2.94 -16.98 1.29
N THR A 426 3.30 -15.72 1.56
CA THR A 426 3.25 -14.65 0.56
C THR A 426 4.14 -14.97 -0.64
N LEU A 427 5.34 -15.49 -0.42
CA LEU A 427 6.26 -15.90 -1.49
C LEU A 427 5.68 -17.07 -2.29
N PHE A 428 5.10 -18.06 -1.62
CA PHE A 428 4.43 -19.17 -2.29
C PHE A 428 3.27 -18.69 -3.18
N LEU A 429 2.41 -17.80 -2.67
CA LEU A 429 1.32 -17.20 -3.45
C LEU A 429 1.82 -16.31 -4.60
N ALA A 430 2.96 -15.63 -4.42
CA ALA A 430 3.62 -14.88 -5.48
C ALA A 430 4.13 -15.79 -6.59
N CYS A 431 4.75 -16.94 -6.25
CA CYS A 431 5.21 -17.93 -7.22
C CYS A 431 4.05 -18.57 -8.02
N LEU A 432 2.86 -18.67 -7.43
CA LEU A 432 1.64 -19.11 -8.14
C LEU A 432 1.03 -18.01 -9.02
N GLY A 433 1.51 -16.77 -8.94
CA GLY A 433 1.03 -15.65 -9.75
C GLY A 433 -0.20 -14.91 -9.19
N PHE A 434 -0.72 -15.29 -8.02
CA PHE A 434 -1.89 -14.64 -7.42
C PHE A 434 -1.62 -13.19 -6.97
N LEU A 435 -0.36 -12.84 -6.75
CA LEU A 435 0.10 -11.49 -6.37
C LEU A 435 0.63 -10.70 -7.57
N SER A 436 0.31 -11.10 -8.79
CA SER A 436 0.69 -10.37 -10.01
C SER A 436 0.17 -8.92 -9.97
N PRO A 437 0.91 -7.93 -10.52
CA PRO A 437 0.46 -6.55 -10.65
C PRO A 437 -0.90 -6.39 -11.35
N ALA A 438 -1.32 -7.39 -12.14
CA ALA A 438 -2.64 -7.46 -12.74
C ALA A 438 -3.79 -7.45 -11.71
N ASN A 439 -3.55 -7.94 -10.49
CA ASN A 439 -4.54 -7.94 -9.40
C ASN A 439 -4.22 -6.82 -8.40
N ARG A 440 -4.82 -5.65 -8.62
CA ARG A 440 -4.55 -4.44 -7.83
C ARG A 440 -4.90 -4.64 -6.37
N GLY A 441 -4.04 -4.20 -5.46
CA GLY A 441 -4.28 -4.32 -4.02
C GLY A 441 -4.24 -5.76 -3.46
N ALA A 442 -4.02 -6.80 -4.27
CA ALA A 442 -4.00 -8.19 -3.81
C ALA A 442 -2.88 -8.46 -2.81
N LEU A 443 -1.68 -7.90 -3.04
CA LEU A 443 -0.54 -8.03 -2.14
C LEU A 443 -0.86 -7.50 -0.74
N MET A 444 -1.43 -6.31 -0.63
CA MET A 444 -1.79 -5.73 0.68
C MET A 444 -2.97 -6.44 1.32
N THR A 445 -3.98 -6.81 0.55
CA THR A 445 -5.11 -7.59 1.07
C THR A 445 -4.61 -8.90 1.66
N CYS A 446 -3.75 -9.62 0.92
CA CYS A 446 -3.12 -10.86 1.38
C CYS A 446 -2.26 -10.63 2.61
N ALA A 447 -1.43 -9.59 2.64
CA ALA A 447 -0.59 -9.26 3.79
C ALA A 447 -1.41 -9.00 5.06
N VAL A 448 -2.49 -8.21 4.98
CA VAL A 448 -3.36 -7.91 6.12
C VAL A 448 -4.11 -9.16 6.59
N VAL A 449 -4.68 -9.93 5.67
CA VAL A 449 -5.39 -11.17 6.00
C VAL A 449 -4.45 -12.18 6.65
N LEU A 450 -3.27 -12.40 6.08
CA LEU A 450 -2.26 -13.30 6.65
C LEU A 450 -1.75 -12.79 8.00
N TRP A 451 -1.57 -11.48 8.16
CA TRP A 451 -1.16 -10.90 9.44
C TRP A 451 -2.15 -11.24 10.56
N VAL A 452 -3.45 -11.10 10.30
CA VAL A 452 -4.50 -11.43 11.28
C VAL A 452 -4.58 -12.94 11.55
N LEU A 453 -4.59 -13.77 10.50
CA LEU A 453 -4.72 -15.23 10.64
C LEU A 453 -3.51 -15.88 11.32
N LEU A 454 -2.30 -15.39 11.03
CA LEU A 454 -1.05 -15.90 11.59
C LEU A 454 -0.74 -15.38 13.00
N GLY A 455 -1.61 -14.57 13.59
CA GLY A 455 -1.55 -14.19 15.00
C GLY A 455 -1.65 -15.38 15.95
N THR A 456 -2.40 -16.43 15.58
CA THR A 456 -2.55 -17.65 16.40
C THR A 456 -1.23 -18.43 16.56
N PRO A 457 -0.48 -18.75 15.48
CA PRO A 457 0.89 -19.27 15.58
C PRO A 457 1.83 -18.40 16.42
N ALA A 458 1.76 -17.07 16.26
CA ALA A 458 2.58 -16.11 17.00
C ALA A 458 2.33 -16.20 18.52
N GLY A 459 1.06 -16.22 18.90
CA GLY A 459 0.60 -16.39 20.29
C GLY A 459 0.97 -17.76 20.85
N TYR A 460 0.82 -18.83 20.08
CA TYR A 460 1.19 -20.18 20.49
C TYR A 460 2.69 -20.30 20.78
N VAL A 461 3.56 -19.82 19.89
CA VAL A 461 5.02 -19.86 20.09
C VAL A 461 5.43 -18.99 21.26
N SER A 462 4.84 -17.79 21.39
CA SER A 462 5.06 -16.91 22.55
C SER A 462 4.65 -17.57 23.86
N ALA A 463 3.48 -18.19 23.94
CA ALA A 463 3.03 -18.85 25.16
C ALA A 463 3.90 -20.08 25.49
N ARG A 464 4.26 -20.88 24.47
CA ARG A 464 5.08 -22.08 24.62
C ARG A 464 6.48 -21.75 25.11
N MET A 465 7.12 -20.73 24.53
CA MET A 465 8.47 -20.31 24.95
C MET A 465 8.43 -19.65 26.33
N TYR A 466 7.45 -18.80 26.60
CA TYR A 466 7.30 -18.19 27.92
C TYR A 466 7.15 -19.23 29.02
N LYS A 467 6.33 -20.26 28.79
CA LYS A 467 6.16 -21.40 29.72
C LYS A 467 7.43 -22.24 29.89
N ARG A 468 8.28 -22.33 28.87
CA ARG A 468 9.57 -23.05 28.97
C ARG A 468 10.66 -22.23 29.65
N LEU A 469 10.60 -20.90 29.55
CA LEU A 469 11.59 -19.97 30.10
C LEU A 469 11.23 -19.43 31.49
N SER A 470 9.97 -19.51 31.92
CA SER A 470 9.54 -19.09 33.25
C SER A 470 9.09 -20.31 34.05
N LEU A 471 9.80 -20.63 35.15
CA LEU A 471 9.45 -21.72 36.08
C LEU A 471 8.26 -21.38 37.00
N VAL A 472 7.68 -20.17 36.89
CA VAL A 472 6.53 -19.75 37.70
C VAL A 472 5.32 -19.63 36.78
N VAL A 473 4.37 -20.55 36.98
CA VAL A 473 3.03 -20.48 36.41
C VAL A 473 2.24 -19.47 37.23
N GLU A 474 2.25 -18.20 36.83
CA GLU A 474 1.19 -17.28 37.20
C GLU A 474 1.00 -16.21 36.10
N ILE A 475 -0.17 -16.32 35.45
CA ILE A 475 -0.89 -15.27 34.72
C ILE A 475 -0.14 -14.60 33.54
N VAL A 476 -0.12 -15.26 32.37
CA VAL A 476 0.02 -14.59 31.05
C VAL A 476 -1.15 -14.93 30.10
N LEU A 477 -2.07 -15.79 30.53
CA LEU A 477 -3.27 -16.10 29.78
C LEU A 477 -4.30 -14.96 29.75
N ASN A 478 -4.18 -13.93 30.59
CA ASN A 478 -5.19 -12.86 30.61
C ASN A 478 -4.85 -11.72 29.64
N GLU A 479 -3.63 -11.17 29.62
CA GLU A 479 -3.31 -10.04 28.73
C GLU A 479 -3.21 -10.41 27.24
N GLN A 480 -2.66 -11.59 26.89
CA GLN A 480 -2.53 -12.01 25.49
C GLN A 480 -3.84 -12.55 24.91
N LEU A 481 -4.71 -13.12 25.74
CA LEU A 481 -6.06 -13.48 25.33
C LEU A 481 -6.94 -12.24 25.18
N TYR A 482 -6.74 -11.18 26.00
CA TYR A 482 -7.34 -9.87 25.77
C TYR A 482 -6.81 -9.20 24.50
N SER A 483 -5.52 -9.31 24.18
CA SER A 483 -4.99 -8.81 22.89
C SER A 483 -5.52 -9.62 21.71
N CYS A 484 -5.54 -10.95 21.78
CA CYS A 484 -6.14 -11.79 20.74
C CYS A 484 -7.65 -11.55 20.59
N LEU A 485 -8.44 -11.49 21.68
CA LEU A 485 -9.87 -11.17 21.61
C LEU A 485 -10.10 -9.74 21.16
N SER A 486 -9.34 -8.76 21.64
CA SER A 486 -9.50 -7.35 21.24
C SER A 486 -9.14 -7.14 19.77
N PHE A 487 -8.13 -7.84 19.23
CA PHE A 487 -7.82 -7.80 17.80
C PHE A 487 -8.77 -8.65 16.96
N TYR A 488 -9.30 -9.77 17.45
CA TYR A 488 -10.35 -10.53 16.76
C TYR A 488 -11.66 -9.75 16.73
N LEU A 489 -12.08 -9.14 17.85
CA LEU A 489 -13.28 -8.30 17.94
C LEU A 489 -13.10 -7.02 17.13
N CYS A 490 -11.95 -6.34 17.21
CA CYS A 490 -11.70 -5.14 16.42
C CYS A 490 -11.52 -5.43 14.92
N GLY A 491 -10.92 -6.58 14.55
CA GLY A 491 -10.80 -7.03 13.17
C GLY A 491 -12.13 -7.48 12.58
N SER A 492 -13.00 -8.11 13.39
CA SER A 492 -14.37 -8.48 13.00
C SER A 492 -15.28 -7.25 12.89
N LEU A 493 -15.04 -6.18 13.67
CA LEU A 493 -15.74 -4.90 13.56
C LEU A 493 -15.27 -4.04 12.37
N LEU A 494 -14.08 -4.32 11.81
CA LEU A 494 -13.53 -3.64 10.62
C LEU A 494 -13.86 -4.38 9.31
N LEU A 495 -14.35 -5.63 9.40
CA LEU A 495 -14.77 -6.48 8.30
C LEU A 495 -16.30 -6.58 8.13
N LEU A 496 -17.05 -5.90 9.01
CA LEU A 496 -18.48 -5.58 8.92
C LEU A 496 -18.61 -4.09 8.57
#